data_AF-A0A5B7AAH0-F1
#
_entry.id   AF-A0A5B7AAH0-F1
#
_cell.length_a   1.000
_cell.length_b   1.000
_cell.length_c   1.000
_cell.angle_alpha   90.00
_cell.angle_beta   90.00
_cell.angle_gamma   90.00
#
_symmetry.space_group_name_H-M   'P 1'
#
loop_
_entity.id
_entity.type
_entity.pdbx_description
1 polymer ?
#
loop_
_entity_poly.entity_id
_entity_poly.type
_entity_poly.pdbx_seq_one_letter_code
_entity_poly.pdbx_strand_id
1 'polypeptide(L)'
;MKPTNLDLATMFADCTLHFGGPLEASMFLLKTGGKSKLPGFEEVTPCLCFGARNSLDEAAGLVKKGVLKPHDFRFFVGYAGWQLDQLREEIGSDYWYVAACSENLIFGGSPDSSSEGLWEEILQLMGGHYSELSRKPKQDM
;
A
#
# COMPACT_ATOMS: atom_id res chain seq x y z
N MET A 1 17.56 20.16 -4.21
CA MET A 1 18.28 18.87 -4.23
C MET A 1 18.39 18.40 -5.68
N LYS A 2 19.60 18.11 -6.19
CA LYS A 2 19.79 17.57 -7.55
C LYS A 2 19.33 16.11 -7.57
N PRO A 3 18.62 15.65 -8.61
CA PRO A 3 18.17 14.26 -8.69
C PRO A 3 19.40 13.37 -8.91
N THR A 4 19.67 12.46 -7.98
CA THR A 4 20.85 11.59 -8.00
C THR A 4 20.79 10.54 -9.11
N ASN A 5 19.66 10.38 -9.81
CA ASN A 5 19.52 9.42 -10.89
C ASN A 5 18.36 9.82 -11.81
N LEU A 6 18.63 10.50 -12.93
CA LEU A 6 17.60 10.98 -13.86
C LEU A 6 16.74 9.82 -14.39
N ASP A 7 17.34 8.64 -14.56
CA ASP A 7 16.65 7.41 -14.98
C ASP A 7 15.54 7.01 -14.01
N LEU A 8 15.75 7.15 -12.70
CA LEU A 8 14.73 6.80 -11.70
C LEU A 8 13.52 7.73 -11.78
N ALA A 9 13.79 9.02 -11.97
CA ALA A 9 12.74 10.03 -12.07
C ALA A 9 11.84 9.80 -13.28
N THR A 10 12.39 9.28 -14.39
CA THR A 10 11.60 8.95 -15.58
C THR A 10 10.92 7.59 -15.46
N MET A 11 11.56 6.59 -14.84
CA MET A 11 11.07 5.21 -14.82
C MET A 11 9.78 5.02 -14.00
N PHE A 12 9.62 5.77 -12.91
CA PHE A 12 8.43 5.74 -12.06
C PHE A 12 7.59 7.02 -12.18
N ALA A 13 7.79 7.82 -13.23
CA ALA A 13 7.11 9.11 -13.40
C ALA A 13 5.58 8.98 -13.42
N ASP A 14 5.07 7.90 -14.00
CA ASP A 14 3.64 7.63 -14.14
C ASP A 14 3.03 6.94 -12.91
N CYS A 15 3.82 6.62 -11.88
CA CYS A 15 3.34 5.96 -10.68
C CYS A 15 2.66 6.97 -9.73
N THR A 16 1.42 6.67 -9.34
CA THR A 16 0.69 7.48 -8.36
C THR A 16 1.33 7.42 -6.97
N LEU A 17 1.47 8.58 -6.36
CA LEU A 17 1.96 8.75 -5.00
C LEU A 17 0.76 8.83 -4.03
N HIS A 18 0.73 7.93 -3.05
CA HIS A 18 -0.33 7.83 -2.06
C HIS A 18 0.11 8.43 -0.72
N PHE A 19 -0.84 8.84 0.10
CA PHE A 19 -0.56 9.22 1.48
C PHE A 19 -0.67 7.99 2.37
N GLY A 20 0.45 7.57 2.96
CA GLY A 20 0.51 6.42 3.86
C GLY A 20 0.29 6.77 5.34
N GLY A 21 0.49 8.04 5.71
CA GLY A 21 0.19 8.54 7.05
C GLY A 21 1.05 9.73 7.49
N PRO A 22 0.84 10.22 8.72
CA PRO A 22 1.37 11.50 9.18
C PRO A 22 2.88 11.48 9.52
N LEU A 23 3.47 10.31 9.77
CA LEU A 23 4.88 10.20 10.10
C LEU A 23 5.74 10.21 8.83
N GLU A 24 6.86 10.94 8.85
CA GLU A 24 7.70 11.13 7.65
C GLU A 24 8.43 9.85 7.25
N ALA A 25 8.17 9.39 6.03
CA ALA A 25 8.90 8.30 5.36
C ALA A 25 8.66 8.33 3.84
N SER A 26 9.47 7.60 3.10
CA SER A 26 9.20 7.28 1.69
C SER A 26 9.35 5.79 1.49
N MET A 27 8.25 5.15 1.10
CA MET A 27 8.16 3.71 0.96
C MET A 27 7.37 3.30 -0.27
N PHE A 28 7.47 2.04 -0.62
CA PHE A 28 6.67 1.45 -1.67
C PHE A 28 6.30 0.01 -1.32
N LEU A 29 5.14 -0.39 -1.81
CA LEU A 29 4.75 -1.78 -1.90
C LEU A 29 5.00 -2.25 -3.32
N LEU A 30 5.39 -3.51 -3.47
CA LEU A 30 5.55 -4.13 -4.78
C LEU A 30 4.90 -5.50 -4.80
N LYS A 31 4.20 -5.80 -5.89
CA LYS A 31 3.64 -7.12 -6.13
C LYS A 31 4.65 -8.00 -6.84
N THR A 32 4.86 -9.23 -6.36
CA THR A 32 5.86 -10.15 -6.94
C THR A 32 5.29 -11.03 -8.05
N GLY A 33 3.95 -11.02 -8.24
CA GLY A 33 3.27 -11.81 -9.27
C GLY A 33 3.46 -13.31 -9.09
N GLY A 34 3.45 -13.80 -7.85
CA GLY A 34 3.66 -15.22 -7.52
C GLY A 34 5.11 -15.69 -7.57
N LYS A 35 6.08 -14.80 -7.84
CA LYS A 35 7.50 -15.12 -7.70
C LYS A 35 7.86 -15.18 -6.21
N SER A 36 8.49 -16.27 -5.78
CA SER A 36 9.00 -16.41 -4.41
C SER A 36 10.05 -15.34 -4.12
N LYS A 37 9.97 -14.74 -2.92
CA LYS A 37 10.96 -13.87 -2.24
C LYS A 37 11.93 -13.12 -3.15
N LEU A 38 11.72 -11.81 -3.26
CA LEU A 38 12.71 -10.92 -3.86
C LEU A 38 13.76 -10.54 -2.79
N PRO A 39 15.02 -10.94 -2.95
CA PRO A 39 16.07 -10.56 -2.00
C PRO A 39 16.22 -9.04 -1.97
N GLY A 40 16.36 -8.47 -0.77
CA GLY A 40 16.41 -7.02 -0.55
C GLY A 40 15.06 -6.39 -0.18
N PHE A 41 13.96 -7.15 -0.29
CA PHE A 41 12.62 -6.69 0.08
C PHE A 41 12.01 -7.56 1.19
N GLU A 42 11.24 -6.93 2.07
CA GLU A 42 10.57 -7.61 3.17
C GLU A 42 9.19 -8.10 2.72
N GLU A 43 8.87 -9.37 2.95
CA GLU A 43 7.56 -9.92 2.61
C GLU A 43 6.54 -9.57 3.71
N VAL A 44 5.46 -8.87 3.33
CA VAL A 44 4.39 -8.44 4.25
C VAL A 44 3.26 -9.48 4.28
N THR A 45 2.89 -9.98 3.10
CA THR A 45 1.90 -11.04 2.88
C THR A 45 2.26 -11.76 1.57
N PRO A 46 1.77 -12.97 1.27
CA PRO A 46 2.12 -13.66 0.03
C PRO A 46 1.91 -12.77 -1.20
N CYS A 47 2.92 -12.75 -2.07
CA CYS A 47 2.99 -11.93 -3.29
C CYS A 47 3.14 -10.42 -3.07
N LEU A 48 3.24 -9.94 -1.83
CA LEU A 48 3.41 -8.52 -1.50
C LEU A 48 4.67 -8.28 -0.69
N CYS A 49 5.56 -7.44 -1.22
CA CYS A 49 6.76 -7.02 -0.50
C CYS A 49 6.77 -5.50 -0.24
N PHE A 50 7.50 -5.14 0.79
CA PHE A 50 7.78 -3.78 1.23
C PHE A 50 9.22 -3.39 0.85
N GLY A 51 9.36 -2.16 0.38
CA GLY A 51 10.65 -1.51 0.16
C GLY A 51 10.64 -0.07 0.67
N ALA A 52 11.79 0.37 1.16
CA ALA A 52 12.02 1.75 1.57
C ALA A 52 12.90 2.47 0.53
N ARG A 53 13.04 3.79 0.67
CA ARG A 53 13.82 4.63 -0.25
C ARG A 53 15.23 4.11 -0.56
N ASN A 54 15.92 3.52 0.41
CA ASN A 54 17.26 2.94 0.23
C ASN A 54 17.30 1.72 -0.71
N SER A 55 16.17 1.03 -0.89
CA SER A 55 16.02 -0.12 -1.79
C SER A 55 15.51 0.26 -3.20
N LEU A 56 15.32 1.57 -3.47
CA LEU A 56 14.74 2.03 -4.74
C LEU A 56 15.64 1.75 -5.95
N ASP A 57 16.96 1.84 -5.79
CA ASP A 57 17.91 1.52 -6.86
C ASP A 57 17.86 0.01 -7.22
N GLU A 58 17.68 -0.87 -6.23
CA GLU A 58 17.52 -2.31 -6.45
C GLU A 58 16.20 -2.61 -7.18
N ALA A 59 15.11 -1.98 -6.75
CA ALA A 59 13.80 -2.06 -7.41
C ALA A 59 13.90 -1.63 -8.88
N ALA A 60 14.61 -0.52 -9.14
CA ALA A 60 14.84 -0.06 -10.50
C ALA A 60 15.69 -1.01 -11.34
N GLY A 61 16.68 -1.67 -10.73
CA GLY A 61 17.43 -2.74 -11.35
C GLY A 61 16.52 -3.90 -11.81
N LEU A 62 15.51 -4.27 -11.02
CA LEU A 62 14.55 -5.31 -11.38
C LEU A 62 13.64 -4.89 -12.54
N VAL A 63 13.24 -3.62 -12.59
CA VAL A 63 12.45 -3.09 -13.71
C VAL A 63 13.28 -3.02 -14.99
N LYS A 64 14.52 -2.53 -14.92
CA LYS A 64 15.44 -2.50 -16.09
C LYS A 64 15.72 -3.89 -16.65
N LYS A 65 15.75 -4.93 -15.80
CA LYS A 65 15.89 -6.33 -16.20
C LYS A 65 14.59 -6.97 -16.71
N GLY A 66 13.46 -6.26 -16.67
CA GLY A 66 12.14 -6.77 -17.05
C GLY A 66 11.57 -7.81 -16.08
N VAL A 67 12.13 -7.94 -14.87
CA VAL A 67 11.63 -8.88 -13.85
C VAL A 67 10.34 -8.36 -13.24
N LEU A 68 10.26 -7.05 -13.04
CA LEU A 68 9.09 -6.32 -12.58
C LEU A 68 8.79 -5.19 -13.57
N LYS A 69 7.59 -4.63 -13.49
CA LYS A 69 7.15 -3.48 -14.29
C LYS A 69 6.90 -2.29 -13.36
N PRO A 70 6.98 -1.03 -13.85
CA PRO A 70 6.70 0.13 -13.01
C PRO A 70 5.32 0.08 -12.31
N HIS A 71 4.30 -0.48 -12.97
CA HIS A 71 2.95 -0.65 -12.41
C HIS A 71 2.83 -1.77 -11.36
N ASP A 72 3.90 -2.53 -11.12
CA ASP A 72 3.96 -3.47 -10.01
C ASP A 72 4.28 -2.78 -8.69
N PHE A 73 4.55 -1.47 -8.70
CA PHE A 73 4.90 -0.66 -7.54
C PHE A 73 3.78 0.30 -7.18
N ARG A 74 3.55 0.47 -5.88
CA ARG A 74 2.69 1.51 -5.32
C ARG A 74 3.49 2.32 -4.31
N PHE A 75 3.60 3.63 -4.54
CA PHE A 75 4.42 4.51 -3.70
C PHE A 75 3.57 5.22 -2.65
N PHE A 76 4.15 5.39 -1.46
CA PHE A 76 3.53 6.07 -0.33
C PHE A 76 4.48 7.09 0.28
N VAL A 77 3.93 8.27 0.60
CA VAL A 77 4.56 9.24 1.50
C VAL A 77 4.01 9.06 2.90
N GLY A 78 4.94 8.85 3.82
CA GLY A 78 4.65 8.68 5.23
C GLY A 78 3.99 7.36 5.60
N TYR A 79 3.76 7.19 6.89
CA TYR A 79 3.12 6.01 7.47
C TYR A 79 2.34 6.35 8.74
N ALA A 80 1.37 5.49 9.05
CA ALA A 80 0.75 5.44 10.36
C ALA A 80 1.58 4.52 11.27
N GLY A 81 1.91 5.02 12.45
CA GLY A 81 2.64 4.28 13.47
C GLY A 81 1.87 4.30 14.78
N TRP A 82 1.91 3.19 15.49
CA TRP A 82 1.28 3.04 16.80
C TRP A 82 2.37 2.89 17.87
N GLN A 83 2.10 3.46 19.04
CA GLN A 83 2.89 3.16 20.24
C GLN A 83 2.62 1.73 20.71
N LEU A 84 3.43 1.28 21.66
CA LEU A 84 3.22 -0.01 22.32
C LEU A 84 1.77 -0.08 22.85
N ASP A 85 1.10 -1.20 22.58
CA ASP A 85 -0.30 -1.50 22.95
C ASP A 85 -1.40 -0.59 22.36
N GLN A 86 -1.08 0.58 21.82
CA GLN A 86 -2.05 1.54 21.29
C GLN A 86 -3.00 0.93 20.24
N LEU A 87 -2.46 0.23 19.23
CA LEU A 87 -3.30 -0.39 18.19
C LEU A 87 -4.29 -1.40 18.79
N ARG A 88 -3.85 -2.16 19.80
CA ARG A 88 -4.67 -3.16 20.47
C ARG A 88 -5.80 -2.50 21.26
N GLU A 89 -5.52 -1.40 21.95
CA GLU A 89 -6.51 -0.63 22.69
C GLU A 89 -7.53 0.03 21.75
N GLU A 90 -7.08 0.59 20.63
CA GLU A 90 -7.94 1.20 19.61
C GLU A 90 -8.86 0.16 18.97
N ILE A 91 -8.37 -1.05 18.66
CA ILE A 91 -9.21 -2.17 18.20
C ILE A 91 -10.22 -2.56 19.29
N GLY A 92 -9.80 -2.65 20.55
CA GLY A 92 -10.68 -2.99 21.67
C GLY A 92 -11.74 -1.94 21.99
N SER A 93 -11.57 -0.71 21.47
CA SER A 93 -12.48 0.42 21.63
C SER A 93 -13.25 0.74 20.34
N ASP A 94 -13.30 -0.21 19.39
CA ASP A 94 -14.01 -0.13 18.12
C ASP A 94 -13.57 1.02 17.18
N TYR A 95 -12.36 1.56 17.34
CA TYR A 95 -11.79 2.54 16.39
C TYR A 95 -11.33 1.88 15.09
N TRP A 96 -10.93 0.61 15.12
CA TRP A 96 -10.45 -0.13 13.96
C TRP A 96 -11.14 -1.47 13.79
N TYR A 97 -11.53 -1.76 12.56
CA TYR A 97 -11.93 -3.10 12.14
C TYR A 97 -10.78 -3.80 11.42
N VAL A 98 -10.43 -5.00 11.87
CA VAL A 98 -9.35 -5.78 11.26
C VAL A 98 -9.91 -6.59 10.09
N ALA A 99 -9.39 -6.35 8.89
CA ALA A 99 -9.75 -7.06 7.68
C ALA A 99 -8.56 -7.86 7.13
N ALA A 100 -8.82 -9.02 6.53
CA ALA A 100 -7.81 -9.74 5.77
C ALA A 100 -7.44 -8.93 4.51
N CYS A 101 -6.15 -8.92 4.16
CA CYS A 101 -5.63 -8.16 3.02
C CYS A 101 -5.03 -9.09 1.96
N SER A 102 -5.07 -8.67 0.70
CA SER A 102 -4.45 -9.37 -0.43
C SER A 102 -3.83 -8.38 -1.42
N GLU A 103 -2.92 -8.84 -2.29
CA GLU A 103 -2.36 -7.99 -3.34
C GLU A 103 -3.45 -7.39 -4.25
N ASN A 104 -4.53 -8.14 -4.51
CA ASN A 104 -5.63 -7.67 -5.35
C ASN A 104 -6.40 -6.53 -4.69
N LEU A 105 -6.49 -6.49 -3.37
CA LEU A 105 -7.14 -5.38 -2.68
C LEU A 105 -6.27 -4.10 -2.72
N ILE A 106 -4.95 -4.26 -2.66
CA ILE A 106 -4.00 -3.14 -2.70
C ILE A 106 -3.81 -2.62 -4.13
N PHE A 107 -3.80 -3.50 -5.15
CA PHE A 107 -3.48 -3.15 -6.54
C PHE A 107 -4.66 -3.26 -7.51
N GLY A 108 -5.80 -3.84 -7.11
CA GLY A 108 -6.91 -4.22 -8.00
C GLY A 108 -8.03 -3.19 -8.12
N GLY A 109 -7.95 -2.05 -7.45
CA GLY A 109 -8.80 -0.90 -7.76
C GLY A 109 -8.47 -0.31 -9.13
N SER A 110 -9.47 0.16 -9.87
CA SER A 110 -9.18 0.97 -11.07
C SER A 110 -8.42 2.25 -10.65
N PRO A 111 -7.55 2.81 -11.49
CA PRO A 111 -6.89 4.10 -11.21
C PRO A 111 -7.89 5.23 -10.91
N ASP A 112 -9.14 5.06 -11.34
CA ASP A 112 -10.27 5.99 -11.17
C ASP A 112 -11.17 5.65 -9.97
N SER A 113 -10.90 4.55 -9.27
CA SER A 113 -11.60 4.20 -8.03
C SER A 113 -11.03 5.09 -6.93
N SER A 114 -11.79 6.13 -6.56
CA SER A 114 -11.46 7.00 -5.43
C SER A 114 -11.19 6.17 -4.18
N SER A 115 -10.35 6.68 -3.27
CA SER A 115 -10.06 6.04 -1.97
C SER A 115 -11.33 5.69 -1.19
N GLU A 116 -12.45 6.37 -1.47
CA GLU A 116 -13.75 6.07 -0.90
C GLU A 116 -14.30 4.70 -1.31
N GLY A 117 -14.04 4.26 -2.54
CA GLY A 117 -14.48 2.96 -3.04
C GLY A 117 -13.78 1.78 -2.35
N LEU A 118 -12.50 1.95 -1.98
CA LEU A 118 -11.73 0.87 -1.33
C LEU A 118 -12.29 0.55 0.07
N TRP A 119 -12.68 1.57 0.84
CA TRP A 119 -13.29 1.37 2.16
C TRP A 119 -14.61 0.61 2.04
N GLU A 120 -15.47 1.03 1.10
CA GLU A 120 -16.75 0.36 0.85
C GLU A 120 -16.54 -1.10 0.40
N GLU A 121 -15.63 -1.34 -0.54
CA GLU A 121 -15.28 -2.66 -1.05
C GLU A 121 -14.82 -3.59 0.07
N ILE A 122 -13.91 -3.13 0.95
CA ILE A 122 -13.41 -3.93 2.07
C ILE A 122 -14.56 -4.33 3.01
N LEU A 123 -15.40 -3.36 3.39
CA LEU A 123 -16.52 -3.63 4.29
C LEU A 123 -17.56 -4.57 3.67
N GLN A 124 -17.82 -4.45 2.35
CA GLN A 124 -18.67 -5.39 1.63
C GLN A 124 -18.05 -6.80 1.62
N LEU A 125 -16.75 -6.92 1.38
CA LEU A 125 -16.03 -8.20 1.40
C LEU A 125 -16.01 -8.86 2.80
N MET A 126 -15.95 -8.07 3.87
CA MET A 126 -16.05 -8.57 5.25
C MET A 126 -17.44 -9.15 5.55
N GLY A 127 -18.48 -8.71 4.84
CA GLY A 127 -19.83 -9.25 4.95
C GLY A 127 -20.52 -9.03 6.30
N GLY A 128 -21.66 -9.67 6.50
CA GLY A 128 -22.45 -9.56 7.73
C GLY A 128 -22.76 -8.11 8.11
N HIS A 129 -22.56 -7.76 9.37
CA HIS A 129 -22.81 -6.41 9.88
C HIS A 129 -21.87 -5.35 9.28
N TYR A 130 -20.67 -5.71 8.81
CA TYR A 130 -19.75 -4.77 8.17
C TYR A 130 -20.28 -4.28 6.81
N SER A 131 -20.92 -5.17 6.05
CA SER A 131 -21.57 -4.80 4.78
C SER A 131 -22.72 -3.81 4.97
N GLU A 132 -23.36 -3.79 6.14
CA GLU A 132 -24.39 -2.78 6.46
C GLU A 132 -23.75 -1.44 6.82
N LEU A 133 -22.62 -1.46 7.54
CA LEU A 133 -21.85 -0.26 7.88
C LEU A 133 -21.34 0.48 6.65
N SER A 134 -20.97 -0.23 5.58
CA SER A 134 -20.46 0.41 4.36
C SER A 134 -21.47 1.34 3.68
N ARG A 135 -22.78 1.11 3.90
CA ARG A 135 -23.88 1.84 3.26
C ARG A 135 -24.39 3.01 4.12
N LYS A 136 -23.87 3.17 5.34
CA LYS A 136 -24.25 4.28 6.20
C LYS A 136 -23.59 5.57 5.68
N PRO A 137 -24.32 6.70 5.64
CA PRO A 137 -23.73 7.97 5.25
C PRO A 137 -22.60 8.30 6.22
N LYS A 138 -21.46 8.76 5.68
CA LYS A 138 -20.35 9.27 6.47
C LYS A 138 -20.88 10.45 7.29
N GLN A 139 -21.00 10.28 8.61
CA GLN A 139 -21.23 11.41 9.50
C GLN A 139 -19.87 12.05 9.72
N ASP A 140 -19.65 13.20 9.09
CA ASP A 140 -18.55 14.07 9.46
C ASP A 140 -18.78 14.54 10.90
N MET A 141 -17.82 14.26 11.78
CA MET A 141 -17.79 14.79 13.15
C MET A 141 -16.83 15.98 13.23
#